data_AF-A0A9X1JND3-F1
#
_entry.id   AF-A0A9X1JND3-F1
#
_cell.length_a   1.000
_cell.length_b   1.000
_cell.length_c   1.000
_cell.angle_alpha   90.00
_cell.angle_beta   90.00
_cell.angle_gamma   90.00
#
_symmetry.space_group_name_H-M   'P 1'
#
loop_
_entity.id
_entity.type
_entity.pdbx_description
1 polymer ?
#
loop_
_entity_poly.entity_id
_entity_poly.type
_entity_poly.pdbx_seq_one_letter_code
_entity_poly.pdbx_strand_id
1 'polypeptide(L)'
;MAFDETFSRAFTIASVAFLAASVPAAAGDDAQLPSSQFDLSHWKITLPMDANKDGKVDEKSVSEIKKYHHPDYFYLNNEGGLVFAAPNKATTTANSSNTRSELRQMIRGKNTRIDTHDPRNNFAVEARKGADKFGSIGGKLNATLTVDHVALNAGEPSAKAAYSVVVGQIHAVKLKSTASGFGYGNEPIKIYFKKLPGHEAGVVFWNYERNLAKDDPDRNDLSVPVFGGNWETKEDPGENGIKLGEEFSYEINVHRNTMYLTFHNERLGTVTQSRSLVRGADAKDNPYAYGGDSLYFKAGVYNQCSTKSGGGNWYAACAGTGDWAVDKANGDYAQATFSRIELSDSTPPDSE
;
A
#
# COMPACT_ATOMS: atom_id res chain seq x y z
N MET A 1 40.26 8.52 -92.52
CA MET A 1 40.83 7.33 -91.87
C MET A 1 41.42 7.83 -90.55
N ALA A 2 40.63 7.94 -89.47
CA ALA A 2 40.39 6.91 -88.43
C ALA A 2 41.73 6.46 -87.81
N PHE A 3 42.06 6.63 -86.52
CA PHE A 3 41.35 6.58 -85.21
C PHE A 3 42.04 7.60 -84.26
N ASP A 4 41.41 8.44 -83.43
CA ASP A 4 40.59 8.29 -82.20
C ASP A 4 41.17 7.37 -81.09
N GLU A 5 41.73 7.99 -80.05
CA GLU A 5 41.73 7.46 -78.67
C GLU A 5 41.61 8.63 -77.68
N THR A 6 40.42 8.77 -77.09
CA THR A 6 40.15 9.64 -75.95
C THR A 6 40.14 8.80 -74.66
N PHE A 7 41.04 9.14 -73.74
CA PHE A 7 41.13 8.50 -72.42
C PHE A 7 40.00 9.02 -71.51
N SER A 8 38.97 8.21 -71.29
CA SER A 8 37.91 8.47 -70.31
C SER A 8 38.36 8.03 -68.91
N ARG A 9 38.50 8.99 -67.98
CA ARG A 9 38.69 8.70 -66.55
C ARG A 9 37.34 8.39 -65.92
N ALA A 10 37.10 7.11 -65.60
CA ALA A 10 35.97 6.69 -64.77
C ALA A 10 36.18 7.13 -63.32
N PHE A 11 35.31 8.01 -62.81
CA PHE A 11 35.16 8.27 -61.38
C PHE A 11 34.25 7.20 -60.79
N THR A 12 34.81 6.28 -60.01
CA THR A 12 34.04 5.31 -59.23
C THR A 12 33.44 6.03 -58.02
N ILE A 13 32.15 6.38 -58.09
CA ILE A 13 31.39 6.82 -56.93
C ILE A 13 31.10 5.58 -56.09
N ALA A 14 31.82 5.41 -54.98
CA ALA A 14 31.48 4.41 -53.96
C ALA A 14 30.19 4.87 -53.26
N SER A 15 29.06 4.28 -53.65
CA SER A 15 27.78 4.45 -52.96
C SER A 15 27.88 3.82 -51.57
N VAL A 16 28.05 4.64 -50.54
CA VAL A 16 27.89 4.21 -49.15
C VAL A 16 26.40 3.97 -48.94
N ALA A 17 26.00 2.69 -48.97
CA ALA A 17 24.67 2.28 -48.56
C ALA A 17 24.54 2.51 -47.05
N PHE A 18 23.87 3.59 -46.65
CA PHE A 18 23.37 3.73 -45.29
C PHE A 18 22.33 2.63 -45.08
N LEU A 19 22.71 1.54 -44.39
CA LEU A 19 21.73 0.71 -43.72
C LEU A 19 21.08 1.58 -42.64
N ALA A 20 19.90 2.11 -42.96
CA ALA A 20 19.00 2.61 -41.94
C ALA A 20 18.65 1.42 -41.05
N ALA A 21 19.30 1.33 -39.89
CA ALA A 21 18.85 0.44 -38.84
C ALA A 21 17.42 0.87 -38.51
N SER A 22 16.45 0.02 -38.86
CA SER A 22 15.08 0.18 -38.44
C SER A 22 15.08 0.12 -36.91
N VAL A 23 15.02 1.29 -36.27
CA VAL A 23 14.67 1.39 -34.86
C VAL A 23 13.31 0.70 -34.72
N PRO A 24 13.18 -0.36 -33.92
CA PRO A 24 11.86 -0.92 -33.68
C PRO A 24 11.01 0.20 -33.10
N ALA A 25 9.92 0.53 -33.79
CA ALA A 25 8.88 1.36 -33.23
C ALA A 25 8.53 0.77 -31.86
N ALA A 26 8.56 1.60 -30.82
CA ALA A 26 8.07 1.21 -29.50
C ALA A 26 6.69 0.57 -29.71
N ALA A 27 6.57 -0.71 -29.39
CA ALA A 27 5.28 -1.37 -29.34
C ALA A 27 4.41 -0.50 -28.42
N GLY A 28 3.29 0.00 -28.96
CA GLY A 28 2.28 0.65 -28.15
C GLY A 28 1.84 -0.37 -27.12
N ASP A 29 2.22 -0.14 -25.87
CA ASP A 29 1.92 -1.03 -24.76
C ASP A 29 0.40 -0.98 -24.56
N ASP A 30 -0.32 -2.01 -25.01
CA ASP A 30 -1.73 -2.19 -24.66
C ASP A 30 -1.77 -2.72 -23.22
N ALA A 31 -1.23 -1.92 -22.30
CA ALA A 31 -1.02 -2.29 -20.91
C ALA A 31 -2.39 -2.58 -20.29
N GLN A 32 -2.57 -3.82 -19.86
CA GLN A 32 -3.84 -4.30 -19.34
C GLN A 32 -4.24 -3.49 -18.10
N LEU A 33 -5.48 -2.98 -18.09
CA LEU A 33 -5.99 -2.20 -16.97
C LEU A 33 -6.15 -3.07 -15.73
N PRO A 34 -5.71 -2.63 -14.53
CA PRO A 34 -6.00 -3.28 -13.25
C PRO A 34 -7.46 -3.71 -13.06
N SER A 35 -8.40 -2.88 -13.54
CA SER A 35 -9.84 -3.13 -13.46
C SER A 35 -10.36 -4.30 -14.30
N SER A 36 -9.53 -4.85 -15.18
CA SER A 36 -9.87 -6.04 -15.97
C SER A 36 -9.70 -7.35 -15.19
N GLN A 37 -8.91 -7.33 -14.10
CA GLN A 37 -8.69 -8.49 -13.23
C GLN A 37 -9.20 -8.28 -11.80
N PHE A 38 -9.22 -7.04 -11.33
CA PHE A 38 -9.63 -6.69 -9.96
C PHE A 38 -10.91 -5.86 -9.96
N ASP A 39 -11.83 -6.16 -9.04
CA ASP A 39 -13.00 -5.30 -8.85
C ASP A 39 -12.61 -4.00 -8.12
N LEU A 40 -12.47 -2.92 -8.90
CA LEU A 40 -12.19 -1.58 -8.41
C LEU A 40 -13.45 -0.72 -8.23
N SER A 41 -14.64 -1.33 -8.20
CA SER A 41 -15.93 -0.63 -8.08
C SER A 41 -16.14 0.10 -6.75
N HIS A 42 -15.41 -0.29 -5.72
CA HIS A 42 -15.49 0.29 -4.38
C HIS A 42 -14.13 0.79 -3.89
N TRP A 43 -13.26 1.22 -4.80
CA TRP A 43 -11.93 1.73 -4.47
C TRP A 43 -11.66 3.06 -5.16
N LYS A 44 -11.03 3.98 -4.42
CA LYS A 44 -10.20 5.04 -5.03
C LYS A 44 -8.74 4.70 -4.73
N ILE A 45 -7.81 5.30 -5.47
CA ILE A 45 -6.37 5.16 -5.21
C ILE A 45 -5.73 6.51 -4.97
N THR A 46 -4.78 6.55 -4.03
CA THR A 46 -3.82 7.64 -3.85
C THR A 46 -2.48 7.19 -4.44
N LEU A 47 -1.84 8.04 -5.23
CA LEU A 47 -0.57 7.78 -5.91
C LEU A 47 0.58 8.61 -5.30
N PRO A 48 1.83 8.11 -5.35
CA PRO A 48 2.97 8.81 -4.79
C PRO A 48 3.54 9.82 -5.80
N MET A 49 2.71 10.74 -6.27
CA MET A 49 3.08 11.75 -7.27
C MET A 49 2.17 12.98 -7.18
N ASP A 50 2.60 14.06 -7.82
CA ASP A 50 1.87 15.31 -8.01
C ASP A 50 2.08 15.75 -9.47
N ALA A 51 1.44 15.03 -10.40
CA ALA A 51 1.64 15.27 -11.82
C ALA A 51 1.00 16.59 -12.28
N ASN A 52 -0.06 17.03 -11.60
CA ASN A 52 -0.75 18.29 -11.88
C ASN A 52 -0.08 19.52 -11.20
N LYS A 53 0.90 19.30 -10.32
CA LYS A 53 1.71 20.31 -9.61
C LYS A 53 0.87 21.21 -8.70
N ASP A 54 -0.17 20.67 -8.07
CA ASP A 54 -1.03 21.41 -7.15
C ASP A 54 -0.58 21.34 -5.69
N GLY A 55 0.53 20.65 -5.42
CA GLY A 55 1.10 20.45 -4.10
C GLY A 55 0.43 19.33 -3.30
N LYS A 56 -0.41 18.49 -3.93
CA LYS A 56 -1.09 17.36 -3.31
C LYS A 56 -0.79 16.07 -4.07
N VAL A 57 -1.01 14.97 -3.37
CA VAL A 57 -0.97 13.65 -4.01
C VAL A 57 -2.08 13.55 -5.04
N ASP A 58 -1.75 12.97 -6.19
CA ASP A 58 -2.75 12.58 -7.17
C ASP A 58 -3.62 11.45 -6.63
N GLU A 59 -4.92 11.55 -6.88
CA GLU A 59 -5.88 10.50 -6.63
C GLU A 59 -6.64 10.14 -7.92
N LYS A 60 -7.08 8.89 -8.02
CA LYS A 60 -8.08 8.49 -9.02
C LYS A 60 -9.34 8.02 -8.30
N SER A 61 -10.45 8.70 -8.57
CA SER A 61 -11.76 8.35 -8.02
C SER A 61 -12.22 6.97 -8.51
N VAL A 62 -13.30 6.46 -7.93
CA VAL A 62 -13.95 5.19 -8.34
C VAL A 62 -14.28 5.14 -9.83
N SER A 63 -14.61 6.29 -10.43
CA SER A 63 -14.92 6.35 -11.87
C SER A 63 -13.65 6.32 -12.73
N GLU A 64 -12.58 6.95 -12.27
CA GLU A 64 -11.33 7.11 -13.01
C GLU A 64 -10.44 5.88 -12.91
N ILE A 65 -10.32 5.29 -11.72
CA ILE A 65 -9.42 4.15 -11.46
C ILE A 65 -9.73 2.95 -12.37
N LYS A 66 -11.00 2.79 -12.79
CA LYS A 66 -11.43 1.73 -13.69
C LYS A 66 -10.81 1.81 -15.09
N LYS A 67 -10.23 2.94 -15.45
CA LYS A 67 -9.62 3.21 -16.77
C LYS A 67 -8.18 3.66 -16.62
N TYR A 68 -7.57 3.36 -15.47
CA TYR A 68 -6.29 3.91 -15.10
C TYR A 68 -5.30 2.81 -14.75
N HIS A 69 -4.08 3.00 -15.22
CA HIS A 69 -2.88 2.39 -14.68
C HIS A 69 -1.78 3.47 -14.64
N HIS A 70 -0.77 3.25 -13.82
CA HIS A 70 0.50 3.95 -13.87
C HIS A 70 1.61 2.91 -14.01
N PRO A 71 2.47 2.98 -15.04
CA PRO A 71 3.46 1.94 -15.34
C PRO A 71 4.44 1.68 -14.19
N ASP A 72 4.64 2.68 -13.33
CA ASP A 72 5.55 2.56 -12.19
C ASP A 72 4.89 2.21 -10.85
N TYR A 73 3.65 2.67 -10.62
CA TYR A 73 3.08 2.73 -9.26
C TYR A 73 1.82 1.89 -9.10
N PHE A 74 1.10 1.58 -10.18
CA PHE A 74 -0.18 0.90 -10.14
C PHE A 74 -0.51 0.26 -11.50
N TYR A 75 -0.14 -1.01 -11.69
CA TYR A 75 -0.27 -1.69 -12.98
C TYR A 75 -0.42 -3.20 -12.78
N LEU A 76 -0.84 -3.91 -13.83
CA LEU A 76 -0.78 -5.37 -13.86
C LEU A 76 0.58 -5.81 -14.42
N ASN A 77 1.25 -6.74 -13.75
CA ASN A 77 2.41 -7.41 -14.32
C ASN A 77 1.98 -8.45 -15.37
N ASN A 78 2.95 -9.13 -15.98
CA ASN A 78 2.70 -10.10 -17.05
C ASN A 78 1.92 -11.34 -16.58
N GLU A 79 1.96 -11.63 -15.29
CA GLU A 79 1.25 -12.73 -14.63
C GLU A 79 -0.16 -12.33 -14.17
N GLY A 80 -0.58 -11.07 -14.39
CA GLY A 80 -1.88 -10.55 -13.95
C GLY A 80 -1.94 -10.12 -12.49
N GLY A 81 -0.81 -10.14 -11.77
CA GLY A 81 -0.71 -9.58 -10.42
C GLY A 81 -0.77 -8.06 -10.43
N LEU A 82 -1.52 -7.49 -9.49
CA LEU A 82 -1.65 -6.04 -9.31
C LEU A 82 -0.51 -5.47 -8.48
N VAL A 83 0.39 -4.75 -9.14
CA VAL A 83 1.58 -4.15 -8.55
C VAL A 83 1.26 -2.78 -7.97
N PHE A 84 1.67 -2.57 -6.73
CA PHE A 84 1.73 -1.25 -6.10
C PHE A 84 3.19 -0.93 -5.76
N ALA A 85 3.66 0.27 -6.08
CA ALA A 85 4.98 0.73 -5.68
C ALA A 85 4.95 2.16 -5.16
N ALA A 86 5.80 2.46 -4.18
CA ALA A 86 5.96 3.82 -3.66
C ALA A 86 7.43 4.12 -3.31
N PRO A 87 8.04 5.17 -3.90
CA PRO A 87 9.38 5.62 -3.53
C PRO A 87 9.42 6.14 -2.10
N ASN A 88 10.59 6.15 -1.46
CA ASN A 88 10.77 6.71 -0.12
C ASN A 88 10.46 8.22 -0.06
N LYS A 89 10.61 8.91 -1.20
CA LYS A 89 10.33 10.34 -1.35
C LYS A 89 9.38 10.60 -2.51
N ALA A 90 8.27 11.24 -2.20
CA ALA A 90 7.33 11.81 -3.17
C ALA A 90 6.41 12.80 -2.44
N THR A 91 5.48 13.41 -3.18
CA THR A 91 4.36 14.13 -2.55
C THR A 91 3.58 13.17 -1.64
N THR A 92 3.13 13.68 -0.48
CA THR A 92 2.44 12.89 0.54
C THR A 92 1.14 13.55 0.96
N THR A 93 0.25 12.78 1.59
CA THR A 93 -0.98 13.32 2.17
C THR A 93 -0.67 14.23 3.36
N ALA A 94 -1.46 15.30 3.57
CA ALA A 94 -1.20 16.34 4.57
C ALA A 94 -0.90 15.89 6.02
N ASN A 95 -1.30 14.68 6.43
CA ASN A 95 -1.11 14.17 7.79
C ASN A 95 -0.04 13.08 7.91
N SER A 96 0.70 12.77 6.84
CA SER A 96 1.73 11.72 6.83
C SER A 96 2.98 12.21 6.12
N SER A 97 4.15 11.76 6.58
CA SER A 97 5.43 11.92 5.88
C SER A 97 5.75 10.75 4.95
N ASN A 98 4.91 9.73 4.94
CA ASN A 98 5.13 8.46 4.26
C ASN A 98 4.35 8.44 2.94
N THR A 99 4.99 7.97 1.88
CA THR A 99 4.44 7.86 0.53
C THR A 99 3.55 6.62 0.40
N ARG A 100 2.67 6.61 -0.60
CA ARG A 100 1.79 5.46 -0.84
C ARG A 100 1.35 5.36 -2.29
N SER A 101 1.23 4.12 -2.76
CA SER A 101 0.34 3.73 -3.83
C SER A 101 -0.67 2.78 -3.19
N GLU A 102 -1.84 3.30 -2.84
CA GLU A 102 -2.74 2.59 -1.92
C GLU A 102 -4.21 2.88 -2.18
N LEU A 103 -5.00 1.82 -2.18
CA LEU A 103 -6.43 1.87 -2.32
C LEU A 103 -7.10 2.32 -1.02
N ARG A 104 -8.20 3.04 -1.15
CA ARG A 104 -9.10 3.41 -0.05
C ARG A 104 -10.52 3.01 -0.40
N GLN A 105 -11.19 2.29 0.50
CA GLN A 105 -12.54 1.78 0.30
C GLN A 105 -13.56 2.91 0.12
N MET A 106 -14.43 2.78 -0.86
CA MET A 106 -15.49 3.70 -1.24
C MET A 106 -16.81 2.93 -1.31
N ILE A 107 -17.47 2.66 -0.18
CA ILE A 107 -18.75 1.91 -0.17
C ILE A 107 -19.79 2.58 -1.09
N ARG A 108 -19.76 3.91 -1.20
CA ARG A 108 -20.64 4.69 -2.10
C ARG A 108 -20.45 4.37 -3.59
N GLY A 109 -19.40 3.63 -3.97
CA GLY A 109 -18.98 3.42 -5.34
C GLY A 109 -18.84 4.75 -6.08
N LYS A 110 -19.48 4.87 -7.24
CA LYS A 110 -19.43 6.08 -8.08
C LYS A 110 -20.32 7.23 -7.59
N ASN A 111 -21.14 7.04 -6.55
CA ASN A 111 -22.10 8.06 -6.11
C ASN A 111 -21.42 9.17 -5.29
N THR A 112 -20.97 10.23 -5.97
CA THR A 112 -20.28 11.37 -5.35
C THR A 112 -21.20 12.34 -4.60
N ARG A 113 -22.53 12.10 -4.58
CA ARG A 113 -23.45 12.86 -3.71
C ARG A 113 -23.30 12.50 -2.23
N ILE A 114 -22.71 11.36 -1.94
CA ILE A 114 -22.33 10.92 -0.60
C ILE A 114 -20.87 11.36 -0.40
N ASP A 115 -20.55 12.16 0.62
CA ASP A 115 -19.16 12.61 0.85
C ASP A 115 -18.21 11.46 1.22
N THR A 116 -16.91 11.64 1.04
CA THR A 116 -15.89 10.62 1.31
C THR A 116 -15.90 10.19 2.78
N HIS A 117 -16.12 11.13 3.68
CA HIS A 117 -16.17 10.93 5.13
C HIS A 117 -17.60 10.72 5.66
N ASP A 118 -18.61 10.75 4.80
CA ASP A 118 -20.01 10.47 5.16
C ASP A 118 -20.17 9.04 5.69
N PRO A 119 -20.94 8.81 6.76
CA PRO A 119 -21.23 7.47 7.28
C PRO A 119 -21.66 6.47 6.20
N ARG A 120 -22.45 6.89 5.20
CA ARG A 120 -22.96 6.00 4.13
C ARG A 120 -21.87 5.49 3.19
N ASN A 121 -20.66 6.04 3.26
CA ASN A 121 -19.50 5.62 2.46
C ASN A 121 -18.46 4.84 3.29
N ASN A 122 -18.70 4.66 4.58
CA ASN A 122 -17.81 4.02 5.53
C ASN A 122 -18.57 2.95 6.32
N PHE A 123 -17.87 2.09 7.02
CA PHE A 123 -18.48 1.12 7.91
C PHE A 123 -18.32 1.52 9.38
N ALA A 124 -19.07 0.86 10.25
CA ALA A 124 -18.91 0.98 11.69
C ALA A 124 -19.10 -0.39 12.36
N VAL A 125 -18.68 -0.51 13.61
CA VAL A 125 -19.05 -1.65 14.46
C VAL A 125 -20.52 -1.58 14.88
N GLU A 126 -21.12 -2.73 15.18
CA GLU A 126 -22.54 -2.87 15.56
C GLU A 126 -22.92 -2.01 16.77
N ALA A 127 -22.04 -1.92 17.78
CA ALA A 127 -22.29 -1.17 19.01
C ALA A 127 -22.29 0.36 18.82
N ARG A 128 -21.86 0.85 17.65
CA ARG A 128 -21.84 2.29 17.39
C ARG A 128 -23.26 2.84 17.39
N LYS A 129 -23.48 3.92 18.15
CA LYS A 129 -24.75 4.65 18.08
C LYS A 129 -25.02 5.14 16.65
N GLY A 130 -26.11 4.67 16.06
CA GLY A 130 -26.48 4.99 14.67
C GLY A 130 -25.73 4.17 13.62
N ALA A 131 -25.24 2.98 13.96
CA ALA A 131 -24.57 2.06 13.02
C ALA A 131 -25.43 1.73 11.80
N ASP A 132 -26.75 1.72 11.94
CA ASP A 132 -27.75 1.54 10.87
C ASP A 132 -27.69 2.60 9.75
N LYS A 133 -27.03 3.74 10.00
CA LYS A 133 -26.85 4.83 9.03
C LYS A 133 -25.56 4.72 8.21
N PHE A 134 -24.70 3.76 8.54
CA PHE A 134 -23.43 3.55 7.86
C PHE A 134 -23.64 2.78 6.55
N GLY A 135 -22.64 2.83 5.67
CA GLY A 135 -22.67 2.06 4.42
C GLY A 135 -22.70 0.55 4.68
N SER A 136 -22.13 0.11 5.79
CA SER A 136 -22.25 -1.25 6.32
C SER A 136 -21.99 -1.29 7.83
N ILE A 137 -22.47 -2.36 8.48
CA ILE A 137 -22.06 -2.74 9.83
C ILE A 137 -21.00 -3.82 9.69
N GLY A 138 -19.76 -3.48 10.02
CA GLY A 138 -18.59 -4.30 9.74
C GLY A 138 -18.27 -4.40 8.24
N GLY A 139 -17.43 -5.36 7.91
CA GLY A 139 -16.99 -5.66 6.54
C GLY A 139 -15.79 -6.59 6.54
N LYS A 140 -15.45 -7.11 5.37
CA LYS A 140 -14.34 -8.05 5.18
C LYS A 140 -13.44 -7.60 4.04
N LEU A 141 -12.12 -7.64 4.28
CA LEU A 141 -11.08 -7.47 3.28
C LEU A 141 -10.22 -8.75 3.21
N ASN A 142 -10.17 -9.37 2.04
CA ASN A 142 -9.28 -10.49 1.74
C ASN A 142 -8.19 -10.06 0.76
N ALA A 143 -6.94 -10.43 1.04
CA ALA A 143 -5.84 -10.20 0.12
C ALA A 143 -4.85 -11.37 0.11
N THR A 144 -4.29 -11.61 -1.07
CA THR A 144 -3.15 -12.52 -1.29
C THR A 144 -2.09 -11.73 -2.05
N LEU A 145 -0.86 -11.76 -1.56
CA LEU A 145 0.22 -10.93 -2.08
C LEU A 145 1.61 -11.51 -1.84
N THR A 146 2.57 -10.97 -2.59
CA THR A 146 4.00 -10.99 -2.28
C THR A 146 4.45 -9.57 -1.93
N VAL A 147 5.42 -9.44 -1.03
CA VAL A 147 6.22 -8.21 -0.92
C VAL A 147 7.45 -8.38 -1.78
N ASP A 148 7.61 -7.55 -2.80
CA ASP A 148 8.65 -7.70 -3.80
C ASP A 148 9.92 -6.94 -3.41
N HIS A 149 9.73 -5.79 -2.75
CA HIS A 149 10.82 -4.91 -2.37
C HIS A 149 10.45 -4.06 -1.14
N VAL A 150 11.43 -3.81 -0.29
CA VAL A 150 11.40 -2.76 0.74
C VAL A 150 12.65 -1.91 0.60
N ALA A 151 12.62 -0.68 1.11
CA ALA A 151 13.76 0.24 1.02
C ALA A 151 15.06 -0.44 1.48
N LEU A 152 16.18 -0.12 0.85
CA LEU A 152 17.49 -0.68 1.19
C LEU A 152 18.33 0.29 2.04
N ASN A 153 18.12 1.59 1.87
CA ASN A 153 18.97 2.63 2.44
C ASN A 153 18.22 3.46 3.49
N ALA A 154 18.65 3.39 4.75
CA ALA A 154 18.12 4.20 5.84
C ALA A 154 19.25 4.99 6.53
N GLY A 155 19.05 6.30 6.71
CA GLY A 155 19.94 7.13 7.51
C GLY A 155 19.86 6.78 9.01
N GLU A 156 18.70 6.31 9.47
CA GLU A 156 18.45 5.86 10.84
C GLU A 156 17.96 4.40 10.83
N PRO A 157 18.85 3.41 10.62
CA PRO A 157 18.47 2.00 10.44
C PRO A 157 17.82 1.36 11.67
N SER A 158 18.00 1.94 12.86
CA SER A 158 17.41 1.48 14.11
C SER A 158 15.96 1.95 14.30
N ALA A 159 15.47 2.90 13.49
CA ALA A 159 14.08 3.33 13.56
C ALA A 159 13.14 2.18 13.21
N LYS A 160 12.03 2.02 13.95
CA LYS A 160 11.06 0.94 13.70
C LYS A 160 10.58 0.95 12.26
N ALA A 161 10.24 2.11 11.73
CA ALA A 161 9.74 2.28 10.37
C ALA A 161 10.72 1.94 9.24
N ALA A 162 12.05 1.90 9.52
CA ALA A 162 13.05 1.56 8.50
C ALA A 162 12.78 0.17 7.91
N TYR A 163 12.94 0.05 6.58
CA TYR A 163 12.86 -1.22 5.85
C TYR A 163 11.50 -1.92 5.95
N SER A 164 10.42 -1.16 6.13
CA SER A 164 9.08 -1.71 6.32
C SER A 164 8.03 -1.06 5.42
N VAL A 165 6.99 -1.84 5.15
CA VAL A 165 5.85 -1.46 4.32
C VAL A 165 4.57 -1.93 4.99
N VAL A 166 3.54 -1.09 4.96
CA VAL A 166 2.17 -1.48 5.31
C VAL A 166 1.45 -1.94 4.05
N VAL A 167 0.80 -3.11 4.14
CA VAL A 167 0.14 -3.78 2.99
C VAL A 167 -1.38 -3.86 3.10
N GLY A 168 -1.93 -3.61 4.29
CA GLY A 168 -3.37 -3.63 4.56
C GLY A 168 -3.71 -2.87 5.85
N GLN A 169 -4.85 -2.17 5.87
CA GLN A 169 -5.27 -1.36 7.02
C GLN A 169 -6.78 -1.33 7.19
N ILE A 170 -7.20 -1.05 8.42
CA ILE A 170 -8.42 -0.27 8.69
C ILE A 170 -7.95 1.09 9.20
N HIS A 171 -8.59 2.15 8.75
CA HIS A 171 -8.30 3.51 9.21
C HIS A 171 -9.61 4.19 9.64
N ALA A 172 -9.59 4.90 10.76
CA ALA A 172 -10.71 5.71 11.21
C ALA A 172 -10.80 7.02 10.43
N VAL A 173 -11.99 7.51 10.13
CA VAL A 173 -12.17 8.84 9.53
C VAL A 173 -11.73 9.90 10.52
N LYS A 174 -10.80 10.76 10.10
CA LYS A 174 -10.42 11.95 10.86
C LYS A 174 -11.53 12.99 10.79
N LEU A 175 -12.12 13.31 11.93
CA LEU A 175 -13.17 14.32 12.07
C LEU A 175 -12.58 15.69 12.40
N LYS A 176 -13.35 16.75 12.09
CA LYS A 176 -12.98 18.12 12.47
C LYS A 176 -13.06 18.35 13.98
N SER A 177 -13.95 17.63 14.67
CA SER A 177 -14.11 17.67 16.11
C SER A 177 -14.03 16.26 16.67
N THR A 178 -13.23 16.11 17.71
CA THR A 178 -12.99 14.85 18.44
C THR A 178 -13.54 14.91 19.87
N ALA A 179 -14.41 15.90 20.17
CA ALA A 179 -15.01 16.08 21.49
C ALA A 179 -15.82 14.86 21.98
N SER A 180 -16.21 13.96 21.07
CA SER A 180 -16.86 12.69 21.40
C SER A 180 -15.90 11.61 21.93
N GLY A 181 -14.59 11.85 21.91
CA GLY A 181 -13.57 10.84 22.18
C GLY A 181 -13.26 9.93 20.97
N PHE A 182 -13.77 10.27 19.79
CA PHE A 182 -13.57 9.50 18.54
C PHE A 182 -13.29 10.43 17.36
N GLY A 183 -12.85 9.86 16.23
CA GLY A 183 -12.56 10.58 15.01
C GLY A 183 -11.14 11.17 14.96
N TYR A 184 -10.20 10.63 15.74
CA TYR A 184 -8.80 11.08 15.72
C TYR A 184 -8.10 10.76 14.41
N GLY A 185 -8.61 9.76 13.68
CA GLY A 185 -7.98 9.25 12.46
C GLY A 185 -6.90 8.22 12.74
N ASN A 186 -7.05 7.45 13.82
CA ASN A 186 -6.13 6.38 14.21
C ASN A 186 -6.46 5.08 13.45
N GLU A 187 -5.55 4.10 13.49
CA GLU A 187 -5.72 2.84 12.77
C GLU A 187 -5.98 1.63 13.69
N PRO A 188 -7.19 1.01 13.62
CA PRO A 188 -7.47 -0.25 14.30
C PRO A 188 -6.52 -1.39 13.93
N ILE A 189 -6.03 -1.37 12.68
CA ILE A 189 -5.02 -2.32 12.20
C ILE A 189 -4.17 -1.70 11.10
N LYS A 190 -2.86 -1.94 11.19
CA LYS A 190 -1.90 -1.79 10.10
C LYS A 190 -1.11 -3.10 9.98
N ILE A 191 -1.20 -3.80 8.86
CA ILE A 191 -0.44 -5.03 8.58
C ILE A 191 0.89 -4.64 7.94
N TYR A 192 1.99 -5.03 8.57
CA TYR A 192 3.35 -4.71 8.16
C TYR A 192 4.07 -5.94 7.62
N PHE A 193 4.92 -5.69 6.63
CA PHE A 193 6.09 -6.50 6.34
C PHE A 193 7.34 -5.68 6.64
N LYS A 194 8.33 -6.27 7.33
CA LYS A 194 9.64 -5.65 7.57
C LYS A 194 10.75 -6.64 7.30
N LYS A 195 11.76 -6.24 6.55
CA LYS A 195 12.95 -7.06 6.30
C LYS A 195 14.21 -6.22 6.44
N LEU A 196 15.08 -6.58 7.37
CA LEU A 196 16.33 -5.87 7.57
C LEU A 196 17.33 -6.19 6.42
N PRO A 197 18.27 -5.27 6.13
CA PRO A 197 19.36 -5.52 5.20
C PRO A 197 20.16 -6.76 5.60
N GLY A 198 20.54 -7.59 4.63
CA GLY A 198 21.31 -8.81 4.85
C GLY A 198 20.50 -10.03 5.32
N HIS A 199 19.27 -9.85 5.81
CA HIS A 199 18.42 -10.98 6.19
C HIS A 199 17.93 -11.73 4.95
N GLU A 200 17.71 -13.04 5.06
CA GLU A 200 17.07 -13.86 4.05
C GLU A 200 15.55 -13.64 4.04
N ALA A 201 14.93 -13.56 5.22
CA ALA A 201 13.49 -13.41 5.38
C ALA A 201 13.12 -12.15 6.19
N GLY A 202 11.91 -11.65 5.96
CA GLY A 202 11.26 -10.60 6.74
C GLY A 202 10.27 -11.16 7.75
N VAL A 203 9.79 -10.27 8.61
CA VAL A 203 8.71 -10.53 9.55
C VAL A 203 7.39 -9.94 9.04
N VAL A 204 6.29 -10.65 9.31
CA VAL A 204 4.92 -10.18 9.12
C VAL A 204 4.26 -10.03 10.47
N PHE A 205 3.64 -8.89 10.71
CA PHE A 205 2.95 -8.58 11.97
C PHE A 205 1.92 -7.49 11.72
N TRP A 206 1.11 -7.16 12.71
CA TRP A 206 0.22 -6.01 12.62
C TRP A 206 0.25 -5.17 13.89
N ASN A 207 -0.08 -3.89 13.75
CA ASN A 207 -0.22 -2.99 14.88
C ASN A 207 -1.69 -2.61 15.09
N TYR A 208 -2.10 -2.59 16.35
CA TYR A 208 -3.28 -1.87 16.82
C TYR A 208 -2.85 -0.51 17.40
N GLU A 209 -3.31 0.60 16.83
CA GLU A 209 -3.07 1.92 17.44
C GLU A 209 -4.14 2.19 18.51
N ARG A 210 -3.74 2.58 19.72
CA ARG A 210 -4.70 3.05 20.74
C ARG A 210 -5.46 4.27 20.21
N ASN A 211 -6.78 4.31 20.44
CA ASN A 211 -7.65 5.33 19.85
C ASN A 211 -7.71 6.61 20.70
N LEU A 212 -6.59 7.33 20.73
CA LEU A 212 -6.36 8.52 21.55
C LEU A 212 -6.00 9.73 20.69
N ALA A 213 -6.03 10.92 21.28
CA ALA A 213 -5.62 12.16 20.63
C ALA A 213 -4.15 12.11 20.18
N LYS A 214 -3.81 12.87 19.13
CA LYS A 214 -2.48 12.81 18.50
C LYS A 214 -1.33 13.12 19.47
N ASP A 215 -1.57 14.03 20.40
CA ASP A 215 -0.63 14.51 21.42
C ASP A 215 -0.71 13.73 22.75
N ASP A 216 -1.60 12.75 22.85
CA ASP A 216 -1.68 11.87 24.01
C ASP A 216 -0.44 10.96 24.08
N PRO A 217 0.32 10.97 25.19
CA PRO A 217 1.55 10.18 25.31
C PRO A 217 1.29 8.66 25.33
N ASP A 218 0.07 8.23 25.64
CA ASP A 218 -0.31 6.82 25.62
C ASP A 218 -0.81 6.37 24.23
N ARG A 219 -0.95 7.29 23.26
CA ARG A 219 -1.22 6.95 21.85
C ARG A 219 -0.02 6.21 21.26
N ASN A 220 -0.11 4.89 21.29
CA ASN A 220 0.95 4.00 20.84
C ASN A 220 0.40 2.84 20.03
N ASP A 221 1.24 2.33 19.12
CA ASP A 221 1.00 1.09 18.40
C ASP A 221 1.38 -0.12 19.26
N LEU A 222 0.43 -1.04 19.42
CA LEU A 222 0.63 -2.35 20.03
C LEU A 222 0.87 -3.37 18.92
N SER A 223 2.08 -3.93 18.88
CA SER A 223 2.50 -4.81 17.79
C SER A 223 2.30 -6.28 18.11
N VAL A 224 1.62 -7.00 17.22
CA VAL A 224 1.25 -8.40 17.39
C VAL A 224 1.91 -9.23 16.27
N PRO A 225 2.81 -10.17 16.61
CA PRO A 225 3.52 -10.97 15.61
C PRO A 225 2.59 -11.93 14.87
N VAL A 226 2.93 -12.24 13.61
CA VAL A 226 2.27 -13.27 12.80
C VAL A 226 3.31 -14.29 12.34
N PHE A 227 4.23 -13.90 11.45
CA PHE A 227 5.31 -14.74 10.94
C PHE A 227 6.66 -14.11 11.29
N GLY A 228 7.55 -14.88 11.92
CA GLY A 228 8.93 -14.51 12.23
C GLY A 228 9.11 -13.55 13.41
N GLY A 229 8.16 -12.65 13.68
CA GLY A 229 8.24 -11.73 14.83
C GLY A 229 7.57 -10.38 14.60
N ASN A 230 8.12 -9.30 15.15
CA ASN A 230 7.57 -7.94 15.09
C ASN A 230 8.66 -6.86 15.07
N TRP A 231 8.35 -5.60 15.44
CA TRP A 231 9.34 -4.50 15.47
C TRP A 231 10.61 -4.77 16.28
N GLU A 232 10.52 -5.60 17.31
CA GLU A 232 11.64 -5.87 18.22
C GLU A 232 12.54 -7.01 17.71
N THR A 233 12.16 -7.67 16.60
CA THR A 233 12.95 -8.72 15.97
C THR A 233 14.16 -8.12 15.26
N LYS A 234 15.35 -8.38 15.82
CA LYS A 234 16.64 -7.93 15.29
C LYS A 234 17.38 -9.00 14.50
N GLU A 235 17.16 -10.26 14.83
CA GLU A 235 17.78 -11.40 14.16
C GLU A 235 17.00 -11.80 12.92
N ASP A 236 17.67 -12.50 12.00
CA ASP A 236 17.02 -13.07 10.82
C ASP A 236 15.98 -14.13 11.24
N PRO A 237 14.69 -13.96 10.88
CA PRO A 237 13.67 -14.94 11.23
C PRO A 237 13.84 -16.27 10.47
N GLY A 238 14.65 -16.31 9.40
CA GLY A 238 14.97 -17.52 8.65
C GLY A 238 13.72 -18.27 8.20
N GLU A 239 13.66 -19.56 8.53
CA GLU A 239 12.51 -20.43 8.23
C GLU A 239 11.22 -20.04 8.97
N ASN A 240 11.23 -19.11 9.92
CA ASN A 240 9.99 -18.65 10.55
C ASN A 240 9.45 -17.36 9.88
N GLY A 241 10.22 -16.73 9.01
CA GLY A 241 9.86 -15.49 8.30
C GLY A 241 9.30 -15.73 6.91
N ILE A 242 9.01 -14.62 6.21
CA ILE A 242 8.54 -14.57 4.82
C ILE A 242 9.61 -13.90 3.95
N LYS A 243 10.06 -14.55 2.88
CA LYS A 243 11.03 -13.98 1.93
C LYS A 243 10.38 -12.91 1.04
N LEU A 244 11.19 -12.04 0.45
CA LEU A 244 10.70 -11.21 -0.65
C LEU A 244 10.27 -12.13 -1.82
N GLY A 245 9.11 -11.85 -2.41
CA GLY A 245 8.51 -12.71 -3.43
C GLY A 245 7.83 -13.98 -2.90
N GLU A 246 7.84 -14.25 -1.59
CA GLU A 246 7.09 -15.36 -0.99
C GLU A 246 5.65 -14.92 -0.69
N GLU A 247 4.68 -15.72 -1.15
CA GLU A 247 3.26 -15.39 -1.03
C GLU A 247 2.77 -15.60 0.41
N PHE A 248 1.92 -14.68 0.86
CA PHE A 248 1.07 -14.88 2.03
C PHE A 248 -0.28 -14.18 1.79
N SER A 249 -1.29 -14.60 2.54
CA SER A 249 -2.61 -14.00 2.50
C SER A 249 -3.03 -13.47 3.87
N TYR A 250 -3.91 -12.48 3.87
CA TYR A 250 -4.59 -12.00 5.06
C TYR A 250 -6.09 -11.80 4.82
N GLU A 251 -6.89 -12.10 5.85
CA GLU A 251 -8.28 -11.70 5.99
C GLU A 251 -8.40 -10.72 7.16
N ILE A 252 -9.06 -9.59 6.94
CA ILE A 252 -9.53 -8.69 7.99
C ILE A 252 -11.06 -8.72 7.98
N ASN A 253 -11.67 -9.43 8.92
CA ASN A 253 -13.11 -9.58 9.03
C ASN A 253 -13.63 -8.87 10.29
N VAL A 254 -14.24 -7.70 10.13
CA VAL A 254 -14.94 -7.02 11.23
C VAL A 254 -16.36 -7.51 11.26
N HIS A 255 -16.65 -8.48 12.14
CA HIS A 255 -18.00 -8.99 12.33
C HIS A 255 -18.56 -8.51 13.66
N ARG A 256 -19.72 -7.82 13.58
CA ARG A 256 -20.37 -7.14 14.71
C ARG A 256 -19.43 -6.12 15.37
N ASN A 257 -18.76 -6.51 16.46
CA ASN A 257 -17.93 -5.64 17.30
C ASN A 257 -16.46 -6.06 17.39
N THR A 258 -16.09 -7.12 16.69
CA THR A 258 -14.78 -7.76 16.79
C THR A 258 -14.14 -7.83 15.42
N MET A 259 -12.87 -7.47 15.36
CA MET A 259 -12.01 -7.71 14.22
C MET A 259 -11.38 -9.09 14.38
N TYR A 260 -11.67 -9.98 13.44
CA TYR A 260 -11.06 -11.30 13.29
C TYR A 260 -10.04 -11.23 12.17
N LEU A 261 -8.85 -11.78 12.43
CA LEU A 261 -7.72 -11.76 11.52
C LEU A 261 -7.31 -13.19 11.23
N THR A 262 -7.10 -13.49 9.95
CA THR A 262 -6.55 -14.77 9.52
C THR A 262 -5.40 -14.48 8.59
N PHE A 263 -4.22 -15.02 8.91
CA PHE A 263 -3.05 -14.96 8.03
C PHE A 263 -2.70 -16.38 7.60
N HIS A 264 -2.28 -16.56 6.36
CA HIS A 264 -1.88 -17.86 5.86
C HIS A 264 -0.65 -17.74 4.95
N ASN A 265 0.23 -18.73 5.06
CA ASN A 265 1.31 -18.99 4.13
C ASN A 265 1.44 -20.52 3.99
N GLU A 266 1.65 -21.01 2.77
CA GLU A 266 1.68 -22.45 2.46
C GLU A 266 2.63 -23.26 3.34
N ARG A 267 3.77 -22.66 3.71
CA ARG A 267 4.81 -23.31 4.50
C ARG A 267 4.62 -23.14 6.01
N LEU A 268 4.22 -21.95 6.45
CA LEU A 268 4.07 -21.59 7.86
C LEU A 268 2.69 -21.91 8.44
N GLY A 269 1.72 -22.25 7.59
CA GLY A 269 0.35 -22.54 7.98
C GLY A 269 -0.46 -21.29 8.27
N THR A 270 -1.53 -21.47 9.06
CA THR A 270 -2.52 -20.44 9.36
C THR A 270 -2.36 -19.89 10.77
N VAL A 271 -2.41 -18.57 10.92
CA VAL A 271 -2.45 -17.86 12.20
C VAL A 271 -3.75 -17.07 12.29
N THR A 272 -4.58 -17.39 13.29
CA THR A 272 -5.84 -16.67 13.58
C THR A 272 -5.70 -15.84 14.85
N GLN A 273 -6.22 -14.62 14.82
CA GLN A 273 -6.20 -13.68 15.95
C GLN A 273 -7.47 -12.85 15.97
N SER A 274 -7.78 -12.24 17.12
CA SER A 274 -8.95 -11.36 17.21
C SER A 274 -8.73 -10.18 18.15
N ARG A 275 -9.46 -9.10 17.89
CA ARG A 275 -9.43 -7.87 18.68
C ARG A 275 -10.80 -7.23 18.75
N SER A 276 -11.30 -7.02 19.96
CA SER A 276 -12.51 -6.22 20.16
C SER A 276 -12.25 -4.79 19.72
N LEU A 277 -13.16 -4.23 18.92
CA LEU A 277 -13.13 -2.82 18.50
C LEU A 277 -14.03 -1.94 19.38
N VAL A 278 -14.60 -2.51 20.46
CA VAL A 278 -15.49 -1.82 21.41
C VAL A 278 -15.00 -1.91 22.86
N ARG A 279 -13.83 -2.50 23.07
CA ARG A 279 -13.15 -2.61 24.36
C ARG A 279 -11.69 -2.23 24.19
N GLY A 280 -11.23 -1.23 24.93
CA GLY A 280 -9.83 -0.78 24.91
C GLY A 280 -8.82 -1.92 25.04
N ALA A 281 -7.61 -1.72 24.50
CA ALA A 281 -6.56 -2.75 24.53
C ALA A 281 -6.04 -3.04 25.92
N ASP A 282 -6.03 -2.00 26.74
CA ASP A 282 -5.62 -1.98 28.12
C ASP A 282 -6.24 -0.74 28.79
N ALA A 283 -5.86 -0.47 30.03
CA ALA A 283 -6.37 0.68 30.78
C ALA A 283 -5.92 2.05 30.23
N LYS A 284 -4.97 2.09 29.29
CA LYS A 284 -4.46 3.32 28.69
C LYS A 284 -5.19 3.68 27.39
N ASP A 285 -5.82 2.71 26.75
CA ASP A 285 -6.61 2.94 25.54
C ASP A 285 -7.95 3.60 25.85
N ASN A 286 -8.61 4.13 24.81
CA ASN A 286 -10.01 4.50 24.90
C ASN A 286 -10.80 3.25 25.36
N PRO A 287 -11.61 3.33 26.44
CA PRO A 287 -12.33 2.18 26.97
C PRO A 287 -13.29 1.56 25.96
N TYR A 288 -13.75 2.35 24.98
CA TYR A 288 -14.61 1.92 23.88
C TYR A 288 -13.84 1.63 22.59
N ALA A 289 -12.51 1.62 22.61
CA ALA A 289 -11.65 1.43 21.44
C ALA A 289 -12.11 2.29 20.25
N TYR A 290 -12.55 1.68 19.16
CA TYR A 290 -13.05 2.32 17.94
C TYR A 290 -14.59 2.30 17.84
N GLY A 291 -15.28 2.03 18.95
CA GLY A 291 -16.73 1.85 18.99
C GLY A 291 -17.54 3.08 18.55
N GLY A 292 -16.92 4.25 18.54
CA GLY A 292 -17.50 5.50 18.07
C GLY A 292 -16.90 6.03 16.77
N ASP A 293 -16.10 5.24 16.04
CA ASP A 293 -15.47 5.67 14.79
C ASP A 293 -16.25 5.28 13.54
N SER A 294 -15.97 6.02 12.48
CA SER A 294 -16.31 5.68 11.10
C SER A 294 -15.07 5.08 10.46
N LEU A 295 -15.16 3.89 9.88
CA LEU A 295 -14.02 3.07 9.49
C LEU A 295 -14.05 2.76 8.00
N TYR A 296 -12.87 2.55 7.40
CA TYR A 296 -12.74 2.10 6.02
C TYR A 296 -11.47 1.27 5.83
N PHE A 297 -11.51 0.32 4.89
CA PHE A 297 -10.35 -0.49 4.53
C PHE A 297 -9.38 0.25 3.59
N LYS A 298 -8.11 -0.16 3.65
CA LYS A 298 -7.05 0.22 2.71
C LYS A 298 -6.19 -1.01 2.38
N ALA A 299 -5.67 -1.07 1.15
CA ALA A 299 -4.78 -2.12 0.67
C ALA A 299 -3.85 -1.57 -0.42
N GLY A 300 -2.62 -2.07 -0.49
CA GLY A 300 -1.60 -1.61 -1.46
C GLY A 300 -0.24 -1.48 -0.79
N VAL A 301 0.52 -0.45 -1.13
CA VAL A 301 1.82 -0.13 -0.54
C VAL A 301 1.76 1.23 0.15
N TYR A 302 1.84 1.22 1.47
CA TYR A 302 2.10 2.41 2.28
C TYR A 302 3.51 2.31 2.86
N ASN A 303 4.48 2.94 2.19
CA ASN A 303 5.90 2.82 2.49
C ASN A 303 6.24 3.56 3.79
N GLN A 304 6.79 2.85 4.78
CA GLN A 304 7.08 3.43 6.10
C GLN A 304 8.47 4.05 6.17
N CYS A 305 9.35 3.74 5.21
CA CYS A 305 10.71 4.26 5.14
C CYS A 305 10.73 5.63 4.45
N SER A 306 10.24 6.69 5.12
CA SER A 306 10.30 8.04 4.56
C SER A 306 11.65 8.70 4.73
N THR A 307 11.93 9.71 3.88
CA THR A 307 13.14 10.54 3.97
C THR A 307 13.11 11.56 5.11
N LYS A 308 12.06 11.57 5.92
CA LYS A 308 11.94 12.49 7.04
C LYS A 308 12.96 12.11 8.13
N SER A 309 13.73 13.10 8.55
CA SER A 309 14.65 13.02 9.69
C SER A 309 14.00 13.58 10.96
N GLY A 310 14.61 13.28 12.12
CA GLY A 310 14.09 13.70 13.43
C GLY A 310 14.18 12.62 14.52
N GLY A 311 14.67 11.41 14.17
CA GLY A 311 14.87 10.31 15.09
C GLY A 311 13.57 9.68 15.61
N GLY A 312 13.72 8.79 16.60
CA GLY A 312 12.62 8.04 17.19
C GLY A 312 12.15 6.87 16.31
N ASN A 313 10.97 6.33 16.63
CA ASN A 313 10.51 5.09 16.02
C ASN A 313 10.06 5.23 14.55
N TRP A 314 9.70 6.43 14.09
CA TRP A 314 8.95 6.61 12.85
C TRP A 314 9.67 7.42 11.76
N TYR A 315 10.80 8.05 12.05
CA TYR A 315 11.56 8.87 11.11
C TYR A 315 12.90 8.23 10.81
N ALA A 316 12.89 7.35 9.80
CA ALA A 316 14.02 6.52 9.41
C ALA A 316 15.06 7.23 8.52
N ALA A 317 14.79 8.48 8.12
CA ALA A 317 15.66 9.27 7.24
C ALA A 317 16.15 8.46 6.02
N CYS A 318 15.23 7.72 5.38
CA CYS A 318 15.60 6.86 4.25
C CYS A 318 16.11 7.69 3.07
N ALA A 319 16.97 7.10 2.26
CA ALA A 319 17.41 7.76 1.05
C ALA A 319 16.24 7.88 0.07
N GLY A 320 16.29 8.90 -0.79
CA GLY A 320 15.25 9.19 -1.76
C GLY A 320 15.45 10.57 -2.35
N THR A 321 15.57 10.63 -3.66
CA THR A 321 15.76 11.86 -4.43
C THR A 321 14.42 12.52 -4.74
N GLY A 322 13.38 11.70 -4.93
CA GLY A 322 12.08 12.11 -5.48
C GLY A 322 11.97 11.90 -6.98
N ASP A 323 13.04 11.42 -7.62
CA ASP A 323 13.04 10.94 -9.00
C ASP A 323 12.90 9.41 -8.97
N TRP A 324 11.83 8.89 -9.57
CA TRP A 324 11.53 7.47 -9.53
C TRP A 324 12.59 6.60 -10.21
N ALA A 325 13.15 7.02 -11.34
CA ALA A 325 14.13 6.20 -12.05
C ALA A 325 15.40 6.04 -11.20
N VAL A 326 15.83 7.12 -10.55
CA VAL A 326 16.96 7.10 -9.62
C VAL A 326 16.64 6.29 -8.36
N ASP A 327 15.48 6.55 -7.73
CA ASP A 327 15.10 5.91 -6.47
C ASP A 327 14.86 4.40 -6.66
N LYS A 328 14.27 3.98 -7.77
CA LYS A 328 14.12 2.55 -8.12
C LYS A 328 15.47 1.88 -8.33
N ALA A 329 16.39 2.52 -9.05
CA ALA A 329 17.73 1.98 -9.29
C ALA A 329 18.55 1.84 -7.99
N ASN A 330 18.35 2.75 -7.02
CA ASN A 330 19.04 2.73 -5.73
C ASN A 330 18.41 1.79 -4.70
N GLY A 331 17.20 1.27 -4.94
CA GLY A 331 16.44 0.50 -3.95
C GLY A 331 15.76 1.37 -2.88
N ASP A 332 15.40 2.60 -3.22
CA ASP A 332 14.77 3.58 -2.33
C ASP A 332 13.24 3.59 -2.48
N TYR A 333 12.62 2.41 -2.40
CA TYR A 333 11.18 2.23 -2.56
C TYR A 333 10.65 0.97 -1.87
N ALA A 334 9.33 0.87 -1.74
CA ALA A 334 8.65 -0.37 -1.41
C ALA A 334 7.74 -0.81 -2.57
N GLN A 335 7.58 -2.12 -2.76
CA GLN A 335 6.71 -2.70 -3.78
C GLN A 335 6.09 -4.01 -3.26
N ALA A 336 4.83 -4.24 -3.63
CA ALA A 336 4.13 -5.49 -3.41
C ALA A 336 3.23 -5.80 -4.62
N THR A 337 3.05 -7.08 -4.90
CA THR A 337 2.20 -7.59 -5.96
C THR A 337 1.05 -8.39 -5.35
N PHE A 338 -0.19 -8.01 -5.66
CA PHE A 338 -1.38 -8.68 -5.16
C PHE A 338 -1.97 -9.58 -6.22
N SER A 339 -2.20 -10.85 -5.89
CA SER A 339 -2.99 -11.79 -6.70
C SER A 339 -4.49 -11.75 -6.33
N ARG A 340 -4.83 -11.21 -5.16
CA ARG A 340 -6.22 -10.99 -4.70
C ARG A 340 -6.33 -9.73 -3.86
N ILE A 341 -7.36 -8.92 -4.11
CA ILE A 341 -7.88 -7.87 -3.21
C ILE A 341 -9.40 -7.88 -3.35
N GLU A 342 -10.11 -8.24 -2.29
CA GLU A 342 -11.56 -8.45 -2.34
C GLU A 342 -12.24 -7.87 -1.10
N LEU A 343 -13.28 -7.06 -1.34
CA LEU A 343 -14.19 -6.61 -0.30
C LEU A 343 -15.45 -7.45 -0.32
N SER A 344 -15.95 -7.80 0.86
CA SER A 344 -17.24 -8.49 1.02
C SER A 344 -17.90 -8.10 2.34
N ASP A 345 -19.14 -8.54 2.53
CA ASP A 345 -19.83 -8.42 3.81
C ASP A 345 -19.09 -9.22 4.89
N SER A 346 -19.16 -8.76 6.13
CA SER A 346 -18.62 -9.51 7.26
C SER A 346 -19.34 -10.85 7.41
N THR A 347 -18.61 -11.88 7.80
CA THR A 347 -19.19 -13.19 8.14
C THR A 347 -18.95 -13.49 9.62
N PRO A 348 -19.78 -14.30 10.28
CA PRO A 348 -19.41 -14.90 11.56
C PRO A 348 -18.01 -15.54 11.47
N PRO A 349 -17.19 -15.49 12.53
CA PRO A 349 -15.96 -16.27 12.56
C PRO A 349 -16.30 -17.75 12.43
N ASP A 350 -15.42 -18.53 11.82
CA ASP A 350 -15.56 -19.99 11.80
C ASP A 350 -15.66 -20.48 13.25
N SER A 351 -16.62 -21.38 13.52
CA SER A 351 -16.73 -22.00 14.84
C SER A 351 -15.49 -22.87 15.06
N GLU A 352 -14.69 -22.52 16.07
CA GLU A 352 -13.61 -23.39 16.57
C GLU A 352 -14.14 -24.75 17.04
#